data_AF-A0AA97GTF6-F1
#
_entry.id   AF-A0AA97GTF6-F1
#
_cell.length_a   1.000
_cell.length_b   1.000
_cell.length_c   1.000
_cell.angle_alpha   90.00
_cell.angle_beta   90.00
_cell.angle_gamma   90.00
#
_symmetry.space_group_name_H-M   'P 1'
#
loop_
_entity.id
_entity.type
_entity.pdbx_description
1 polymer ?
#
loop_
_entity_poly.entity_id
_entity_poly.type
_entity_poly.pdbx_seq_one_letter_code
_entity_poly.pdbx_strand_id
1 'polypeptide(L)' 'MTVAPELCEQARRAKLNLSAILTCALQAELKRLEAQKWKNENIEGFNQLNRNNEEYGLLSDKYKVF' A
#
# COMPACT_ATOMS: atom_id res chain seq x y z
N MET A 1 12.60 -17.95 -1.19
CA MET A 1 11.16 -18.17 -0.87
C MET A 1 10.89 -19.66 -0.90
N THR A 2 10.03 -20.14 -0.01
CA THR A 2 9.62 -21.55 0.04
C THR A 2 8.09 -21.59 0.08
N VAL A 3 7.49 -22.44 -0.74
CA VAL A 3 6.05 -22.75 -0.72
C VAL A 3 5.90 -24.19 -0.25
N ALA A 4 4.94 -24.45 0.63
CA ALA A 4 4.69 -25.79 1.15
C ALA A 4 4.40 -26.79 0.01
N PRO A 5 5.08 -27.94 -0.05
CA PRO A 5 4.88 -28.94 -1.10
C PRO A 5 3.43 -29.40 -1.23
N GLU A 6 2.72 -29.57 -0.11
CA GLU A 6 1.32 -29.99 -0.07
C GLU A 6 0.41 -28.98 -0.77
N LEU A 7 0.69 -27.69 -0.59
CA LEU A 7 -0.07 -26.60 -1.21
C LEU A 7 0.18 -26.56 -2.72
N CYS A 8 1.40 -26.81 -3.17
CA CYS A 8 1.73 -26.94 -4.60
C CYS A 8 0.99 -28.11 -5.24
N GLU A 9 0.90 -29.25 -4.57
CA GLU A 9 0.15 -30.40 -5.08
C GLU A 9 -1.35 -30.14 -5.14
N GLN A 10 -1.92 -29.47 -4.13
CA GLN A 10 -3.33 -29.04 -4.15
C GLN A 10 -3.60 -28.08 -5.32
N ALA A 11 -2.73 -27.08 -5.52
CA ALA A 11 -2.86 -26.14 -6.63
C ALA A 11 -2.77 -26.83 -8.00
N ARG A 12 -1.86 -27.81 -8.15
CA ARG A 12 -1.74 -28.60 -9.37
C ARG A 12 -2.98 -29.44 -9.64
N ARG A 13 -3.51 -30.13 -8.63
CA ARG A 13 -4.77 -30.91 -8.73
C ARG A 13 -5.95 -30.03 -9.13
N ALA A 14 -6.01 -28.81 -8.61
CA ALA A 14 -7.01 -27.81 -8.97
C ALA A 14 -6.74 -27.07 -10.30
N LYS A 15 -5.66 -27.42 -11.03
CA LYS A 15 -5.22 -26.78 -12.28
C LYS A 15 -5.06 -25.26 -12.16
N LEU A 16 -4.67 -24.78 -10.97
CA LEU A 16 -4.42 -23.36 -10.74
C LEU A 16 -3.13 -22.93 -11.43
N ASN A 17 -3.13 -21.71 -11.96
CA ASN A 17 -1.91 -21.07 -12.45
C ASN A 17 -1.14 -20.47 -11.28
N LEU A 18 -0.32 -21.30 -10.63
CA LEU A 18 0.46 -20.92 -9.45
C LEU A 18 1.35 -19.70 -9.73
N SER A 19 1.95 -19.62 -10.93
CA SER A 19 2.79 -18.50 -11.34
C SER A 19 2.00 -17.19 -11.34
N ALA A 20 0.82 -17.17 -11.95
CA ALA A 20 -0.02 -15.97 -12.00
C ALA A 20 -0.45 -15.52 -10.59
N ILE A 21 -0.88 -16.47 -9.75
CA ILE A 21 -1.29 -16.19 -8.37
C ILE A 21 -0.13 -15.61 -7.56
N LEU A 22 1.05 -16.23 -7.64
CA LEU A 22 2.24 -15.77 -6.93
C LEU A 22 2.67 -14.39 -7.41
N THR A 23 2.66 -14.14 -8.72
CA THR A 23 2.96 -12.82 -9.28
C THR A 23 2.02 -11.76 -8.73
N CYS A 24 0.71 -12.00 -8.74
CA CYS A 24 -0.27 -11.04 -8.21
C CYS A 24 -0.07 -10.78 -6.71
N ALA A 25 0.15 -11.84 -5.92
CA ALA A 25 0.38 -11.71 -4.48
C ALA A 25 1.65 -10.90 -4.17
N LEU A 26 2.74 -11.16 -4.90
CA LEU A 26 3.99 -10.42 -4.74
C LEU A 26 3.84 -8.95 -5.13
N GLN A 27 3.15 -8.64 -6.24
CA GLN A 27 2.88 -7.27 -6.65
C GLN A 27 2.05 -6.50 -5.60
N ALA A 28 1.04 -7.14 -5.01
CA ALA A 28 0.23 -6.53 -3.97
C ALA A 28 1.06 -6.25 -2.71
N GLU A 29 1.87 -7.20 -2.28
CA GLU A 29 2.68 -7.06 -1.06
C GLU A 29 3.79 -6.01 -1.23
N LEU A 30 4.45 -5.95 -2.39
CA LEU A 30 5.44 -4.93 -2.68
C LEU A 30 4.82 -3.52 -2.68
N LYS A 31 3.66 -3.33 -3.31
CA LYS A 31 2.92 -2.06 -3.26
C LYS A 31 2.55 -1.68 -1.83
N ARG A 32 2.13 -2.64 -1.01
CA ARG A 32 1.80 -2.43 0.40
C ARG A 32 3.02 -1.95 1.19
N LEU A 33 4.18 -2.59 0.98
CA LEU A 33 5.43 -2.23 1.63
C LEU A 33 5.94 -0.85 1.17
N GLU A 34 5.85 -0.54 -0.12
CA GLU A 34 6.19 0.79 -0.66
C GLU A 34 5.30 1.88 -0.07
N ALA A 35 3.99 1.65 0.00
CA ALA A 35 3.05 2.59 0.62
C ALA A 35 3.35 2.79 2.11
N GLN A 36 3.70 1.72 2.84
CA GLN A 36 4.07 1.78 4.24
C GLN A 36 5.39 2.56 4.43
N LYS A 37 6.39 2.32 3.57
CA LYS A 37 7.64 3.04 3.56
C LYS A 37 7.42 4.53 3.27
N TRP A 38 6.65 4.84 2.24
CA TRP A 38 6.28 6.22 1.90
C TRP A 38 5.57 6.91 3.06
N LYS A 39 4.61 6.25 3.69
CA LYS A 39 3.94 6.78 4.89
C LYS A 39 4.95 7.07 5.99
N ASN A 40 5.82 6.12 6.32
CA ASN A 40 6.81 6.29 7.39
C ASN A 40 7.80 7.43 7.11
N GLU A 41 8.26 7.56 5.87
CA GLU A 41 9.18 8.62 5.44
C GLU A 41 8.52 10.00 5.36
N ASN A 42 7.21 10.05 5.12
CA ASN A 42 6.47 11.31 4.97
C ASN A 42 5.65 11.69 6.22
N ILE A 43 5.74 10.94 7.32
CA ILE A 43 5.09 11.29 8.61
C ILE A 43 5.55 12.67 9.10
N GLU A 44 6.83 13.04 8.93
CA GLU A 44 7.30 14.37 9.29
C GLU A 44 6.69 15.48 8.41
N GLY A 45 6.53 15.21 7.11
CA GLY A 45 5.85 16.12 6.17
C GLY A 45 4.37 16.30 6.49
N PHE A 46 3.66 15.22 6.82
CA PHE A 46 2.27 15.28 7.27
C PHE A 46 2.09 15.99 8.61
N ASN A 47 3.01 15.80 9.57
CA ASN A 47 2.95 16.47 10.87
C ASN A 47 3.17 17.99 10.76
N GLN A 48 4.03 18.45 9.84
CA GLN A 48 4.18 19.88 9.56
C GLN A 48 2.94 20.46 8.86
N LEU A 49 2.36 19.74 7.90
CA LEU A 49 1.12 20.16 7.24
C LEU A 49 -0.06 20.25 8.21
N ASN A 50 -0.20 19.29 9.13
CA ASN A 50 -1.24 19.32 10.15
C ASN A 50 -1.07 20.50 11.12
N ARG A 51 0.15 20.81 11.56
CA ARG A 51 0.43 22.00 12.38
C ARG A 51 0.08 23.31 11.67
N ASN A 52 0.42 23.44 10.39
CA ASN A 52 0.03 24.61 9.60
C ASN A 52 -1.49 24.73 9.41
N ASN A 53 -2.20 23.60 9.32
CA ASN A 53 -3.65 23.56 9.18
C ASN A 53 -4.38 23.92 10.50
N GLU A 54 -3.80 23.56 11.64
CA GLU A 54 -4.28 23.94 12.98
C GLU A 54 -4.00 25.43 13.30
N GLU A 55 -2.90 25.99 12.81
CA GLU A 55 -2.50 27.38 13.07
C GLU A 55 -3.13 28.40 12.10
N TYR A 56 -3.39 28.02 10.84
CA TYR A 56 -3.89 28.94 9.79
C TYR A 56 -5.26 28.58 9.19
N GLY A 57 -5.89 27.48 9.63
CA GLY A 57 -7.13 26.95 9.08
C GLY A 57 -6.94 26.19 7.75
N LEU A 58 -7.99 25.47 7.33
CA LEU A 58 -8.01 24.69 6.09
C LEU A 58 -7.70 25.58 4.88
N LEU A 59 -6.63 25.26 4.13
CA LEU A 59 -6.32 25.95 2.87
C LEU A 59 -7.50 25.95 1.88
N SER A 60 -8.38 24.95 1.97
CA SER A 60 -9.62 24.86 1.17
C SER A 60 -10.65 25.94 1.50
N ASP A 61 -10.57 26.59 2.66
CA ASP A 61 -11.50 27.67 3.01
C ASP A 61 -11.21 28.94 2.23
N LYS A 62 -9.99 29.11 1.69
CA LYS A 62 -9.63 30.28 0.85
C LYS A 62 -10.05 30.15 -0.61
N TYR A 63 -10.54 28.98 -1.06
CA TYR A 63 -10.86 28.72 -2.47
C TYR A 63 -12.32 28.32 -2.71
N LYS A 64 -13.20 28.39 -1.70
CA LYS A 64 -14.65 28.12 -1.87
C LYS A 64 -15.44 29.25 -2.55
N VAL A 65 -14.78 30.33 -2.98
CA VAL A 65 -15.43 31.45 -3.66
C VAL A 65 -14.77 31.67 -5.00
N PHE A 66 -15.04 30.83 -6.01
CA PHE A 66 -15.07 31.21 -7.43
C PHE A 66 -15.90 30.18 -8.22
#